data_AF-A0A968GKK8-F1
#
_entry.id   AF-A0A968GKK8-F1
#
_cell.length_a   1.000
_cell.length_b   1.000
_cell.length_c   1.000
_cell.angle_alpha   90.00
_cell.angle_beta   90.00
_cell.angle_gamma   90.00
#
_symmetry.space_group_name_H-M   'P 1'
#
loop_
_entity.id
_entity.type
_entity.pdbx_description
1 polymer ?
#
loop_
_entity_poly.entity_id
_entity_poly.type
_entity_poly.pdbx_seq_one_letter_code
_entity_poly.pdbx_strand_id
1 'polypeptide(L)'
;MLKEVDSRFDLLKMQDNCFYNQYPFREVLWSKDGTHLAARVIDTRLVNSDQIFYLNVDIPNCDTVGPVRLDRIPGGRIEYVGESTKRIGSFDWDGEHLFLLNDFIRNDGFGNLYLYDSNTREATKLNPINGECCYRDARLSPDGKYIFFVYQRFGSNVIELYYVSFSDLQSGQPLTPIELPSGFFATARERPQPALRPAE
;
A
#
# COMPACT_ATOMS: atom_id res chain seq x y z
N MET A 1 29.72 4.03 6.99
CA MET A 1 29.20 5.37 6.64
C MET A 1 28.00 5.76 7.51
N LEU A 2 26.91 4.99 7.58
CA LEU A 2 25.77 5.31 8.49
C LEU A 2 26.02 5.08 9.99
N LYS A 3 27.11 4.40 10.38
CA LYS A 3 27.41 4.07 11.79
C LYS A 3 27.76 5.28 12.68
N GLU A 4 28.11 6.41 12.08
CA GLU A 4 28.51 7.65 12.78
C GLU A 4 27.38 8.71 12.77
N VAL A 5 26.18 8.31 12.32
CA VAL A 5 25.03 9.20 12.17
C VAL A 5 24.10 9.01 13.35
N ASP A 6 24.15 9.94 14.30
CA ASP A 6 23.37 9.85 15.55
C ASP A 6 22.10 10.70 15.53
N SER A 7 21.94 11.58 14.54
CA SER A 7 20.74 12.42 14.41
C SER A 7 20.35 12.67 12.95
N ARG A 8 19.09 13.09 12.75
CA ARG A 8 18.63 13.56 11.44
C ARG A 8 19.46 14.72 10.91
N PHE A 9 20.03 15.55 11.78
CA PHE A 9 20.84 16.70 11.38
C PHE A 9 22.22 16.26 10.88
N ASP A 10 22.72 15.12 11.33
CA ASP A 10 23.98 14.56 10.84
C ASP A 10 23.79 13.90 9.48
N LEU A 11 22.61 13.30 9.22
CA LEU A 11 22.21 12.92 7.85
C LEU A 11 22.23 14.13 6.92
N LEU A 12 21.82 15.31 7.38
CA LEU A 12 21.82 16.51 6.54
C LEU A 12 23.24 17.01 6.18
N LYS A 13 24.26 16.62 6.96
CA LYS A 13 25.65 17.07 6.77
C LYS A 13 26.47 16.12 5.91
N MET A 14 25.97 14.91 5.63
CA MET A 14 26.62 13.98 4.72
C MET A 14 26.67 14.61 3.33
N GLN A 15 27.82 14.53 2.65
CA GLN A 15 27.96 15.12 1.31
C GLN A 15 27.33 14.26 0.21
N ASP A 16 27.13 12.97 0.47
CA ASP A 16 26.54 12.02 -0.47
C ASP A 16 25.06 11.74 -0.12
N ASN A 17 24.20 12.76 -0.18
CA ASN A 17 22.78 12.61 0.14
C ASN A 17 21.83 13.34 -0.83
N CYS A 18 20.73 12.68 -1.15
CA CYS A 18 19.65 13.27 -1.95
C CYS A 18 18.60 13.89 -1.03
N PHE A 19 18.38 15.20 -1.12
CA PHE A 19 17.34 15.88 -0.37
C PHE A 19 16.03 16.03 -1.14
N TYR A 20 14.94 15.72 -0.46
CA TYR A 20 13.59 15.94 -0.95
C TYR A 20 12.75 16.69 0.06
N ASN A 21 12.12 17.78 -0.36
CA ASN A 21 11.31 18.63 0.52
C ASN A 21 9.98 19.12 -0.10
N GLN A 22 9.58 18.58 -1.25
CA GLN A 22 8.37 19.09 -1.95
C GLN A 22 7.07 18.65 -1.28
N TYR A 23 7.00 17.40 -0.81
CA TYR A 23 5.82 16.86 -0.12
C TYR A 23 6.22 16.04 1.10
N PRO A 24 5.45 16.10 2.19
CA PRO A 24 5.64 15.18 3.31
C PRO A 24 5.15 13.78 2.91
N PHE A 25 6.04 12.80 3.00
CA PHE A 25 5.71 11.40 2.81
C PHE A 25 5.28 10.76 4.14
N ARG A 26 4.23 9.95 4.10
CA ARG A 26 3.79 9.15 5.25
C ARG A 26 4.34 7.73 5.22
N GLU A 27 4.51 7.20 4.02
CA GLU A 27 4.95 5.84 3.75
C GLU A 27 5.59 5.83 2.37
N VAL A 28 6.66 5.05 2.22
CA VAL A 28 7.48 4.97 1.01
C VAL A 28 7.88 3.52 0.75
N LEU A 29 7.72 3.08 -0.49
CA LEU A 29 8.22 1.79 -0.99
C LEU A 29 9.17 2.05 -2.16
N TRP A 30 10.31 1.37 -2.15
CA TRP A 30 11.30 1.45 -3.22
C TRP A 30 11.19 0.24 -4.14
N SER A 31 11.38 0.50 -5.43
CA SER A 31 11.69 -0.55 -6.42
C SER A 31 13.00 -1.25 -6.05
N LYS A 32 13.16 -2.50 -6.51
CA LYS A 32 14.36 -3.30 -6.24
C LYS A 32 15.62 -2.71 -6.86
N ASP A 33 15.50 -2.01 -7.99
CA ASP A 33 16.62 -1.36 -8.68
C ASP A 33 16.92 0.05 -8.14
N GLY A 34 16.09 0.57 -7.23
CA GLY A 34 16.26 1.89 -6.61
C GLY A 34 15.97 3.07 -7.53
N THR A 35 15.37 2.84 -8.71
CA THR A 35 15.11 3.91 -9.70
C THR A 35 13.71 4.50 -9.57
N HIS A 36 12.83 3.83 -8.83
CA HIS A 36 11.44 4.24 -8.65
C HIS A 36 10.99 4.18 -7.18
N LEU A 37 10.05 5.06 -6.84
CA LEU A 37 9.49 5.19 -5.50
C LEU A 37 7.97 5.34 -5.57
N ALA A 38 7.27 4.60 -4.69
CA ALA A 38 5.86 4.80 -4.40
C ALA A 38 5.71 5.50 -3.04
N ALA A 39 5.24 6.74 -3.02
CA ALA A 39 5.08 7.54 -1.81
C ALA A 39 3.61 7.82 -1.52
N ARG A 40 3.14 7.45 -0.33
CA ARG A 40 1.88 7.99 0.19
C ARG A 40 2.10 9.41 0.69
N VAL A 41 1.37 10.35 0.10
CA VAL A 41 1.46 11.78 0.38
C VAL A 41 0.14 12.31 0.90
N ILE A 42 0.23 13.36 1.72
CA ILE A 42 -0.92 14.19 2.07
C ILE A 42 -0.76 15.55 1.39
N ASP A 43 -1.54 15.78 0.33
CA ASP A 43 -1.66 17.10 -0.29
C ASP A 43 -2.70 17.92 0.49
N THR A 44 -2.21 18.72 1.43
CA THR A 44 -3.03 19.58 2.30
C THR A 44 -3.82 20.67 1.55
N ARG A 45 -3.59 20.83 0.24
CA ARG A 45 -4.28 21.82 -0.61
C ARG A 45 -5.55 21.28 -1.25
N LEU A 46 -5.81 19.97 -1.16
CA LEU A 46 -6.97 19.31 -1.77
C LEU A 46 -7.91 18.75 -0.70
N VAL A 47 -9.22 18.70 -1.02
CA VAL A 47 -10.26 18.10 -0.16
C VAL A 47 -10.03 16.59 0.02
N ASN A 48 -9.51 15.90 -1.00
CA ASN A 48 -8.98 14.54 -0.91
C ASN A 48 -7.45 14.58 -0.93
N SER A 49 -6.87 14.70 0.25
CA SER A 49 -5.43 14.92 0.40
C SER A 49 -4.58 13.65 0.27
N ASP A 50 -5.16 12.46 0.47
CA ASP A 50 -4.41 11.21 0.53
C ASP A 50 -4.22 10.61 -0.87
N GLN A 51 -2.96 10.51 -1.32
CA GLN A 51 -2.60 10.02 -2.64
C GLN A 51 -1.34 9.16 -2.55
N ILE A 52 -1.15 8.25 -3.50
CA ILE A 52 0.14 7.63 -3.77
C ILE A 52 0.73 8.30 -5.01
N PHE A 53 1.94 8.81 -4.88
CA PHE A 53 2.75 9.26 -5.99
C PHE A 53 3.67 8.14 -6.43
N TYR A 54 3.59 7.80 -7.71
CA TYR A 54 4.60 6.98 -8.37
C TYR A 54 5.65 7.91 -8.98
N LEU A 55 6.89 7.77 -8.53
CA LEU A 55 7.99 8.68 -8.82
C LEU A 55 9.15 7.92 -9.49
N ASN A 56 9.75 8.52 -10.51
CA ASN A 56 11.09 8.18 -10.96
C ASN A 56 12.12 8.95 -10.12
N VAL A 57 13.21 8.29 -9.76
CA VAL A 57 14.28 8.84 -8.93
C VAL A 57 15.62 8.64 -9.64
N ASP A 58 16.35 9.73 -9.83
CA ASP A 58 17.71 9.72 -10.35
C ASP A 58 18.67 10.05 -9.20
N ILE A 59 19.08 9.02 -8.46
CA ILE A 59 20.00 9.17 -7.31
C ILE A 59 21.34 9.78 -7.75
N PRO A 60 22.00 9.33 -8.85
CA PRO A 60 23.25 9.94 -9.30
C PRO A 60 23.17 11.44 -9.59
N ASN A 61 22.01 11.95 -10.04
CA ASN A 61 21.83 13.36 -10.38
C ASN A 61 20.92 14.13 -9.41
N CYS A 62 20.66 13.59 -8.22
CA CYS A 62 19.61 14.09 -7.33
C CYS A 62 19.85 15.52 -6.79
N ASP A 63 21.09 16.01 -6.85
CA ASP A 63 21.46 17.39 -6.51
C ASP A 63 20.91 18.41 -7.52
N THR A 64 20.63 17.96 -8.74
CA THR A 64 20.16 18.82 -9.84
C THR A 64 18.76 18.44 -10.32
N VAL A 65 18.36 17.19 -10.11
CA VAL A 65 17.07 16.64 -10.57
C VAL A 65 16.35 15.98 -9.39
N GLY A 66 15.25 16.58 -8.94
CA GLY A 66 14.38 15.96 -7.94
C GLY A 66 13.56 14.79 -8.53
N PRO A 67 12.93 13.96 -7.67
CA PRO A 67 12.01 12.90 -8.11
C PRO A 67 10.93 13.43 -9.05
N VAL A 68 10.76 12.74 -10.18
CA VAL A 68 9.78 13.10 -11.22
C VAL A 68 8.54 12.25 -11.04
N ARG A 69 7.39 12.90 -10.87
CA ARG A 69 6.12 12.18 -10.71
C ARG A 69 5.63 11.62 -12.04
N LEU A 70 5.59 10.30 -12.11
CA LEU A 70 5.05 9.53 -13.23
C LEU A 70 3.53 9.38 -13.13
N ASP A 71 3.00 9.20 -11.91
CA ASP A 71 1.57 9.03 -11.70
C ASP A 71 1.07 9.48 -10.31
N ARG A 72 -0.26 9.61 -10.20
CA ARG A 72 -1.02 9.86 -8.98
C ARG A 72 -2.12 8.83 -8.85
N ILE A 73 -2.16 8.10 -7.74
CA ILE A 73 -3.20 7.11 -7.43
C ILE A 73 -3.97 7.64 -6.21
N PRO A 74 -5.31 7.69 -6.25
CA PRO A 74 -6.20 7.16 -7.28
C PRO A 74 -6.27 8.00 -8.57
N GLY A 75 -5.92 9.30 -8.55
CA GLY A 75 -5.89 10.15 -9.75
C GLY A 75 -7.21 10.28 -10.53
N GLY A 76 -8.35 9.95 -9.92
CA GLY A 76 -9.66 9.86 -10.59
C GLY A 76 -9.96 8.51 -11.25
N ARG A 77 -9.07 7.53 -11.13
CA ARG A 77 -9.17 6.19 -11.75
C ARG A 77 -9.82 5.14 -10.84
N ILE A 78 -9.90 5.44 -9.55
CA ILE A 78 -10.62 4.62 -8.58
C ILE A 78 -11.90 5.34 -8.21
N GLU A 79 -13.02 4.70 -8.50
CA GLU A 79 -14.33 5.13 -8.03
C GLU A 79 -14.56 4.57 -6.62
N TYR A 80 -14.60 5.49 -5.65
CA TYR A 80 -14.96 5.16 -4.28
C TYR A 80 -16.48 5.03 -4.15
N VAL A 81 -16.94 3.91 -3.61
CA VAL A 81 -18.36 3.61 -3.46
C VAL A 81 -18.78 3.55 -1.99
N GLY A 82 -20.05 3.86 -1.72
CA GLY A 82 -20.64 3.76 -0.38
C GLY A 82 -20.04 4.76 0.63
N GLU A 83 -19.87 4.30 1.86
CA GLU A 83 -19.42 5.09 3.03
C GLU A 83 -17.90 5.41 3.04
N SER A 84 -17.23 5.32 1.90
CA SER A 84 -15.79 5.54 1.80
C SER A 84 -15.41 6.99 2.10
N THR A 85 -14.46 7.17 3.00
CA THR A 85 -13.86 8.49 3.28
C THR A 85 -12.83 8.91 2.22
N LYS A 86 -12.62 8.10 1.18
CA LYS A 86 -11.66 8.33 0.08
C LYS A 86 -10.20 8.45 0.52
N ARG A 87 -9.92 8.11 1.78
CA ARG A 87 -8.56 8.00 2.34
C ARG A 87 -8.01 6.62 2.02
N ILE A 88 -6.70 6.54 1.82
CA ILE A 88 -6.00 5.28 1.62
C ILE A 88 -5.77 4.66 3.00
N GLY A 89 -6.29 3.47 3.27
CA GLY A 89 -6.03 2.79 4.54
C GLY A 89 -4.58 2.35 4.63
N SER A 90 -4.21 1.51 3.67
CA SER A 90 -2.87 0.99 3.43
C SER A 90 -2.65 0.80 1.92
N PHE A 91 -1.39 0.66 1.52
CA PHE A 91 -1.05 0.25 0.16
C PHE A 91 0.21 -0.62 0.14
N ASP A 92 0.38 -1.33 -0.96
CA ASP A 92 1.55 -2.11 -1.30
C ASP A 92 1.84 -2.00 -2.80
N TRP A 93 3.07 -2.29 -3.21
CA TRP A 93 3.53 -2.19 -4.58
C TRP A 93 4.55 -3.29 -4.86
N ASP A 94 4.46 -3.93 -6.03
CA ASP A 94 5.39 -5.00 -6.46
C ASP A 94 6.81 -4.51 -6.75
N GLY A 95 7.01 -3.19 -6.83
CA GLY A 95 8.27 -2.59 -7.24
C GLY A 95 8.38 -2.39 -8.76
N GLU A 96 7.34 -2.71 -9.52
CA GLU A 96 7.26 -2.55 -10.97
C GLU A 96 6.02 -1.74 -11.37
N HIS A 97 4.82 -2.32 -11.40
CA HIS A 97 3.63 -1.64 -11.91
C HIS A 97 2.31 -1.95 -11.19
N LEU A 98 2.25 -2.98 -10.35
CA LEU A 98 1.03 -3.37 -9.65
C LEU A 98 0.96 -2.82 -8.24
N PHE A 99 -0.10 -2.09 -7.95
CA PHE A 99 -0.39 -1.50 -6.65
C PHE A 99 -1.62 -2.16 -6.04
N LEU A 100 -1.49 -2.62 -4.81
CA LEU A 100 -2.63 -2.94 -3.97
C LEU A 100 -2.90 -1.77 -3.04
N LEU A 101 -4.16 -1.41 -2.88
CA LEU A 101 -4.56 -0.42 -1.90
C LEU A 101 -5.98 -0.67 -1.43
N ASN A 102 -6.27 -0.20 -0.22
CA ASN A 102 -7.64 -0.17 0.27
C ASN A 102 -8.08 1.25 0.61
N ASP A 103 -9.36 1.53 0.41
CA ASP A 103 -9.96 2.76 0.92
C ASP A 103 -10.29 2.63 2.42
N PHE A 104 -10.81 3.69 3.02
CA PHE A 104 -11.16 3.71 4.44
C PHE A 104 -12.67 3.88 4.60
N ILE A 105 -13.32 2.84 5.14
CA ILE A 105 -14.74 2.82 5.50
C ILE A 105 -14.92 2.77 7.03
N ARG A 106 -14.29 1.81 7.73
CA ARG A 106 -14.54 1.59 9.17
C ARG A 106 -13.31 1.06 9.93
N ASN A 107 -13.46 0.97 11.25
CA ASN A 107 -12.55 0.26 12.16
C ASN A 107 -11.06 0.58 11.94
N ASP A 108 -10.76 1.87 11.82
CA ASP A 108 -9.41 2.40 11.69
C ASP A 108 -8.60 1.83 10.50
N GLY A 109 -9.27 1.69 9.35
CA GLY A 109 -8.60 1.46 8.07
C GLY A 109 -9.10 0.28 7.25
N PHE A 110 -10.23 -0.35 7.61
CA PHE A 110 -10.87 -1.35 6.75
C PHE A 110 -11.72 -0.67 5.67
N GLY A 111 -11.65 -1.16 4.43
CA GLY A 111 -12.44 -0.66 3.31
C GLY A 111 -12.48 -1.59 2.10
N ASN A 112 -12.83 -1.08 0.92
CA ASN A 112 -12.74 -1.81 -0.34
C ASN A 112 -11.29 -2.04 -0.73
N LEU A 113 -10.99 -3.20 -1.33
CA LEU A 113 -9.69 -3.56 -1.87
C LEU A 113 -9.63 -3.29 -3.37
N TYR A 114 -8.55 -2.66 -3.82
CA TYR A 114 -8.31 -2.30 -5.21
C TYR A 114 -6.93 -2.82 -5.67
N LEU A 115 -6.88 -3.24 -6.92
CA LEU A 115 -5.66 -3.46 -7.69
C LEU A 115 -5.56 -2.34 -8.73
N TYR A 116 -4.42 -1.70 -8.82
CA TYR A 116 -4.13 -0.68 -9.83
C TYR A 116 -2.88 -1.06 -10.62
N ASP A 117 -2.96 -0.97 -11.93
CA ASP A 117 -1.82 -1.18 -12.83
C ASP A 117 -1.36 0.17 -13.39
N SER A 118 -0.13 0.58 -13.10
CA SER A 118 0.40 1.86 -13.57
C SER A 118 0.77 1.88 -15.06
N ASN A 119 0.96 0.72 -15.68
CA ASN A 119 1.23 0.61 -17.11
C ASN A 119 -0.03 0.88 -17.93
N THR A 120 -1.14 0.23 -17.57
CA THR A 120 -2.44 0.41 -18.25
C THR A 120 -3.23 1.60 -17.71
N ARG A 121 -2.91 2.04 -16.48
CA ARG A 121 -3.65 3.03 -15.70
C ARG A 121 -5.08 2.60 -15.41
N GLU A 122 -5.30 1.30 -15.27
CA GLU A 122 -6.60 0.73 -14.94
C GLU A 122 -6.64 0.34 -13.46
N ALA A 123 -7.80 0.57 -12.83
CA ALA A 123 -8.08 0.12 -11.48
C ALA A 123 -9.20 -0.92 -11.50
N THR A 124 -8.99 -2.01 -10.78
CA THR A 124 -9.99 -3.05 -10.54
C THR A 124 -10.32 -3.11 -9.06
N LYS A 125 -11.61 -3.04 -8.74
CA LYS A 125 -12.09 -3.36 -7.38
C LYS A 125 -12.10 -4.88 -7.22
N LEU A 126 -11.31 -5.39 -6.27
CA LEU A 126 -11.14 -6.84 -6.09
C LEU A 126 -12.25 -7.45 -5.23
N ASN A 127 -12.42 -6.96 -3.99
CA ASN A 127 -13.33 -7.49 -2.97
C ASN A 127 -13.67 -9.00 -3.10
N PRO A 128 -12.69 -9.90 -2.96
CA PRO A 128 -12.86 -11.31 -3.34
C PRO A 128 -13.87 -12.09 -2.49
N ILE A 129 -14.19 -11.63 -1.28
CA ILE A 129 -15.14 -12.29 -0.39
C ILE A 129 -16.52 -11.67 -0.63
N ASN A 130 -17.33 -12.36 -1.44
CA ASN A 130 -18.72 -12.01 -1.80
C ASN A 130 -18.90 -10.61 -2.43
N GLY A 131 -17.85 -9.99 -2.97
CA GLY A 131 -17.91 -8.60 -3.48
C GLY A 131 -18.00 -7.55 -2.37
N GLU A 132 -18.06 -7.96 -1.11
CA GLU A 132 -18.22 -7.09 0.04
C GLU A 132 -16.88 -6.55 0.53
N CYS A 133 -16.92 -5.38 1.17
CA CYS A 133 -15.82 -4.97 2.05
C CYS A 133 -15.80 -5.90 3.31
N CYS A 134 -14.77 -5.89 4.16
CA CYS A 134 -13.79 -4.82 4.28
C CYS A 134 -12.40 -5.37 4.54
N TYR A 135 -11.45 -4.87 3.77
CA TYR A 135 -10.06 -5.32 3.69
C TYR A 135 -9.12 -4.26 4.22
N ARG A 136 -7.95 -4.68 4.68
CA ARG A 136 -6.82 -3.81 5.03
C ARG A 136 -5.50 -4.55 4.89
N ASP A 137 -4.41 -3.78 4.93
CA ASP A 137 -3.03 -4.25 5.04
C ASP A 137 -2.70 -5.36 4.03
N ALA A 138 -3.21 -5.22 2.80
CA ALA A 138 -2.98 -6.17 1.73
C ALA A 138 -1.53 -6.07 1.22
N ARG A 139 -0.90 -7.22 0.96
CA ARG A 139 0.50 -7.31 0.50
C ARG A 139 0.65 -8.25 -0.68
N LEU A 140 1.49 -7.87 -1.62
CA LEU A 140 1.96 -8.72 -2.71
C LEU A 140 3.08 -9.61 -2.19
N SER A 141 3.01 -10.88 -2.55
CA SER A 141 4.14 -11.79 -2.36
C SER A 141 5.34 -11.34 -3.22
N PRO A 142 6.59 -11.61 -2.78
CA PRO A 142 7.78 -11.20 -3.52
C PRO A 142 7.93 -11.79 -4.92
N ASP A 143 7.25 -12.90 -5.20
CA ASP A 143 7.19 -13.55 -6.52
C ASP A 143 6.00 -13.09 -7.38
N GLY A 144 5.16 -12.20 -6.84
CA GLY A 144 3.99 -11.63 -7.52
C GLY A 144 2.82 -12.58 -7.72
N LYS A 145 2.85 -13.81 -7.19
CA LYS A 145 1.83 -14.83 -7.48
C LYS A 145 0.70 -14.88 -6.47
N TYR A 146 0.98 -14.45 -5.26
CA TYR A 146 0.07 -14.47 -4.12
C TYR A 146 -0.19 -13.08 -3.57
N ILE A 147 -1.34 -12.95 -2.93
CA ILE A 147 -1.74 -11.80 -2.14
C ILE A 147 -2.02 -12.26 -0.72
N PHE A 148 -1.51 -11.50 0.25
CA PHE A 148 -1.98 -11.54 1.62
C PHE A 148 -2.98 -10.41 1.83
N PHE A 149 -4.07 -10.64 2.57
CA PHE A 149 -4.92 -9.55 3.04
C PHE A 149 -5.59 -9.89 4.36
N VAL A 150 -5.97 -8.84 5.09
CA VAL A 150 -6.78 -8.91 6.29
C VAL A 150 -8.22 -8.59 5.90
N TYR A 151 -9.17 -9.41 6.32
CA TYR A 151 -10.60 -9.20 6.06
C TYR A 151 -11.40 -9.17 7.36
N GLN A 152 -12.43 -8.33 7.36
CA GLN A 152 -13.44 -8.32 8.39
C GLN A 152 -14.81 -8.09 7.74
N ARG A 153 -15.70 -9.07 7.90
CA ARG A 153 -17.08 -8.96 7.43
C ARG A 153 -17.76 -7.74 8.05
N PHE A 154 -18.59 -7.06 7.27
CA PHE A 154 -19.38 -5.94 7.77
C PHE A 154 -20.26 -6.37 8.96
N GLY A 155 -20.25 -5.59 10.05
CA GLY A 155 -20.97 -5.92 11.29
C GLY A 155 -20.31 -6.98 12.17
N SER A 156 -19.24 -7.65 11.71
CA SER A 156 -18.43 -8.56 12.52
C SER A 156 -17.30 -7.83 13.25
N ASN A 157 -16.83 -8.44 14.34
CA ASN A 157 -15.61 -8.09 15.07
C ASN A 157 -14.47 -9.10 14.83
N VAL A 158 -14.74 -10.18 14.10
CA VAL A 158 -13.76 -11.22 13.77
C VAL A 158 -12.86 -10.70 12.65
N ILE A 159 -11.55 -10.75 12.88
CA ILE A 159 -10.53 -10.44 11.88
C ILE A 159 -10.00 -11.77 11.34
N GLU A 160 -10.00 -11.90 10.03
CA GLU A 160 -9.53 -13.07 9.30
C GLU A 160 -8.33 -12.67 8.44
N LEU A 161 -7.38 -13.59 8.29
CA LEU A 161 -6.20 -13.42 7.44
C LEU A 161 -6.30 -14.39 6.27
N TYR A 162 -5.97 -13.93 5.09
CA TYR A 162 -5.97 -14.74 3.88
C TYR A 162 -4.62 -14.63 3.20
N TYR A 163 -4.12 -15.76 2.68
CA TYR A 163 -2.98 -15.82 1.78
C TYR A 163 -3.35 -16.70 0.60
N VAL A 164 -3.58 -16.09 -0.56
CA VAL A 164 -4.24 -16.73 -1.70
C VAL A 164 -3.52 -16.38 -3.00
N SER A 165 -3.64 -17.24 -4.02
CA SER A 165 -3.05 -16.93 -5.32
C SER A 165 -3.91 -15.94 -6.11
N PHE A 166 -3.31 -15.19 -7.04
CA PHE A 166 -4.07 -14.37 -7.98
C PHE A 166 -5.03 -15.18 -8.84
N SER A 167 -4.66 -16.43 -9.16
CA SER A 167 -5.54 -17.35 -9.89
C SER A 167 -6.82 -17.66 -9.10
N ASP A 168 -6.70 -17.88 -7.79
CA ASP A 168 -7.86 -18.17 -6.94
C ASP A 168 -8.81 -16.97 -6.88
N LEU A 169 -8.26 -15.74 -6.76
CA LEU A 169 -9.04 -14.50 -6.82
C LEU A 169 -9.86 -14.39 -8.11
N GLN A 170 -9.25 -14.71 -9.26
CA GLN A 170 -9.90 -14.63 -10.58
C GLN A 170 -10.94 -15.72 -10.79
N SER A 171 -10.71 -16.91 -10.21
CA SER A 171 -11.61 -18.05 -10.33
C SER A 171 -12.93 -17.88 -9.57
N GLY A 172 -12.96 -16.98 -8.57
CA GLY A 172 -14.11 -16.78 -7.69
C GLY A 172 -14.41 -17.97 -6.76
N GLN A 173 -13.47 -18.90 -6.60
CA GLN A 173 -13.62 -20.02 -5.68
C GLN A 173 -13.66 -19.52 -4.21
N PRO A 174 -14.38 -20.23 -3.32
CA PRO A 174 -14.38 -19.89 -1.90
C PRO A 174 -12.96 -19.87 -1.33
N LEU A 175 -12.57 -18.74 -0.74
CA LEU A 175 -11.29 -18.60 -0.07
C LEU A 175 -11.39 -19.11 1.37
N THR A 176 -10.34 -19.78 1.84
CA THR A 176 -10.25 -20.26 3.21
C THR A 176 -9.30 -19.36 4.01
N PRO A 177 -9.72 -18.83 5.17
CA PRO A 177 -8.84 -18.03 6.00
C PRO A 177 -7.77 -18.89 6.70
N ILE A 178 -6.67 -18.26 7.08
CA ILE A 178 -5.65 -18.84 7.95
C ILE A 178 -6.28 -19.06 9.33
N GLU A 179 -6.17 -20.28 9.85
CA GLU A 179 -6.66 -20.61 11.19
C GLU A 179 -5.85 -19.85 12.25
N LEU A 180 -6.55 -19.09 13.08
CA LEU A 180 -5.97 -18.34 14.19
C LEU A 180 -6.48 -18.87 15.53
N PRO A 181 -5.63 -18.86 16.58
CA PRO A 181 -6.09 -19.14 17.93
C PRO A 181 -7.20 -18.17 18.36
N SER A 182 -8.11 -18.65 19.22
CA SER A 182 -9.14 -17.80 19.81
C SER A 182 -8.51 -16.62 20.55
N GLY A 183 -9.03 -15.41 20.31
CA GLY A 183 -8.53 -14.19 20.95
C GLY A 183 -7.17 -13.70 20.43
N PHE A 184 -6.69 -14.21 19.29
CA PHE A 184 -5.44 -13.76 18.67
C PHE A 184 -5.40 -12.23 18.50
N PHE A 185 -6.51 -11.62 18.07
CA PHE A 185 -6.68 -10.17 18.01
C PHE A 185 -7.46 -9.67 19.23
N ALA A 186 -6.87 -8.69 19.92
CA ALA A 186 -7.46 -8.11 21.12
C ALA A 186 -8.71 -7.26 20.80
N THR A 187 -8.75 -6.63 19.63
CA THR A 187 -9.85 -5.75 19.21
C THR A 187 -10.27 -5.97 17.75
N ALA A 188 -11.44 -5.47 17.39
CA ALA A 188 -11.90 -5.45 15.99
C ALA A 188 -11.15 -4.42 15.12
N ARG A 189 -10.21 -3.66 15.70
CA ARG A 189 -9.47 -2.56 15.06
C ARG A 189 -7.99 -2.87 14.89
N GLU A 190 -7.57 -4.10 15.16
CA GLU A 190 -6.18 -4.50 14.99
C GLU A 190 -5.71 -4.24 13.56
N ARG A 191 -4.41 -3.94 13.45
CA ARG A 191 -3.74 -3.53 12.22
C ARG A 191 -2.55 -4.46 11.96
N PRO A 192 -2.80 -5.70 11.51
CA PRO A 192 -1.72 -6.61 11.21
C PRO A 192 -0.76 -5.94 10.22
N GLN A 193 0.55 -5.94 10.50
CA GLN A 193 1.56 -5.40 9.59
C GLN A 193 2.38 -6.56 8.98
N PRO A 194 1.77 -7.37 8.10
CA PRO A 194 2.44 -8.50 7.48
C PRO A 194 3.62 -8.01 6.65
N ALA A 195 4.73 -8.76 6.73
CA ALA A 195 5.91 -8.55 5.92
C ALA A 195 6.26 -9.87 5.23
N LEU A 196 5.88 -9.99 3.95
CA LEU A 196 6.19 -11.17 3.15
C LEU A 196 7.65 -11.10 2.67
N ARG A 197 8.36 -12.23 2.77
CA ARG A 197 9.76 -12.35 2.37
C ARG A 197 9.94 -13.60 1.51
N PRO A 198 10.92 -13.61 0.59
CA PRO A 198 11.30 -14.83 -0.10
C PRO A 198 11.65 -15.93 0.91
N ALA A 199 11.23 -17.17 0.62
CA ALA A 199 11.74 -18.32 1.35
C ALA A 199 13.20 -18.57 0.95
N GLU A 200 14.05 -18.83 1.93
CA GLU A 200 15.47 -19.17 1.73
C GLU A 200 15.65 -20.55 1.08
#